data_AF-A0A4Y3TL87-F1
#
_entry.id   AF-A0A4Y3TL87-F1
#
_cell.length_a   1.000
_cell.length_b   1.000
_cell.length_c   1.000
_cell.angle_alpha   90.00
_cell.angle_beta   90.00
_cell.angle_gamma   90.00
#
_symmetry.space_group_name_H-M   'P 1'
#
loop_
_entity.id
_entity.type
_entity.pdbx_description
1 polymer ?
#
loop_
_entity_poly.entity_id
_entity_poly.type
_entity_poly.pdbx_seq_one_letter_code
_entity_poly.pdbx_strand_id
1 'polypeptide(L)'
;MSQPITSKLSRRGALASVLAATCAALPAVATAATGKDAALLALYRKFCRVNAQIQAIDDAPEYEFGSYEERQREARTNDLCRQEGQIVRKMAEIPACSPSGLKVKAAVLQTLLPGILRDCYIGEDSAEMHLVMSLLGDLTGGAQI
;
A
#
# COMPACT_ATOMS: atom_id res chain seq x y z
N MET A 1 25.80 66.96 -4.59
CA MET A 1 26.27 65.91 -5.52
C MET A 1 25.56 64.61 -5.18
N SER A 2 24.85 64.06 -6.17
CA SER A 2 24.49 62.65 -6.42
C SER A 2 23.90 61.75 -5.31
N GLN A 3 22.64 61.36 -5.52
CA GLN A 3 22.04 60.05 -5.16
C GLN A 3 22.79 58.88 -5.87
N PRO A 4 22.71 57.57 -5.48
CA PRO A 4 21.44 56.86 -5.28
C PRO A 4 21.36 55.65 -4.31
N ILE A 5 20.08 55.26 -4.18
CA ILE A 5 19.42 54.10 -3.58
C ILE A 5 20.00 52.75 -4.02
N THR A 6 20.03 51.74 -3.13
CA THR A 6 19.66 50.32 -3.36
C THR A 6 19.96 49.47 -2.11
N SER A 7 18.98 49.14 -1.26
CA SER A 7 18.05 47.99 -1.36
C SER A 7 18.71 46.61 -1.42
N LYS A 8 18.96 45.98 -0.25
CA LYS A 8 19.02 44.51 -0.11
C LYS A 8 18.38 44.07 1.20
N LEU A 9 17.04 44.07 1.23
CA LEU A 9 16.25 43.36 2.22
C LEU A 9 16.48 41.85 2.05
N SER A 10 17.07 41.25 3.10
CA SER A 10 17.41 39.84 3.22
C SER A 10 16.14 38.97 3.23
N ARG A 11 15.91 38.23 2.14
CA ARG A 11 14.80 37.27 1.95
C ARG A 11 15.07 35.92 2.65
N ARG A 12 15.49 35.93 3.91
CA ARG A 12 15.83 34.68 4.65
C ARG A 12 15.17 34.54 6.03
N GLY A 13 14.15 35.33 6.33
CA GLY A 13 13.48 35.34 7.63
C GLY A 13 12.00 34.97 7.63
N ALA A 14 11.52 34.11 6.71
CA ALA A 14 10.09 33.86 6.54
C ALA A 14 9.67 32.38 6.40
N LEU A 15 10.46 31.40 6.85
CA LEU A 15 10.06 29.99 6.88
C LEU A 15 10.54 29.27 8.16
N ALA A 16 10.25 29.85 9.33
CA ALA A 16 10.56 29.22 10.63
C ALA A 16 9.36 29.14 11.58
N SER A 17 8.11 29.27 11.09
CA SER A 17 6.93 29.39 11.97
C SER A 17 5.68 28.65 11.49
N VAL A 18 5.81 27.45 10.92
CA VAL A 18 4.64 26.57 10.61
C VAL A 18 4.81 25.12 11.13
N LEU A 19 5.95 24.75 11.72
CA LEU A 19 6.24 23.36 12.11
C LEU A 19 6.09 23.06 13.62
N ALA A 20 5.19 23.75 14.32
CA ALA A 20 5.01 23.57 15.77
C ALA A 20 3.54 23.54 16.24
N ALA A 21 2.62 23.00 15.44
CA ALA A 21 1.21 22.91 15.84
C ALA A 21 0.44 21.73 15.22
N THR A 22 0.96 20.50 15.27
CA THR A 22 0.16 19.27 15.01
C THR A 22 0.71 18.04 15.76
N CYS A 23 1.00 18.17 17.06
CA CYS A 23 1.26 17.00 17.92
C CYS A 23 0.46 17.08 19.23
N ALA A 24 -0.82 17.43 19.14
CA ALA A 24 -1.75 17.26 20.23
C ALA A 24 -3.05 16.65 19.68
N ALA A 25 -3.48 15.57 20.32
CA ALA A 25 -4.73 14.85 20.12
C ALA A 25 -4.78 13.84 18.96
N LEU A 26 -4.12 12.70 19.12
CA LEU A 26 -4.68 11.42 18.67
C LEU A 26 -5.25 10.67 19.89
N PRO A 27 -6.54 10.86 20.21
CA PRO A 27 -7.32 9.78 20.77
C PRO A 27 -8.41 9.38 19.76
N ALA A 28 -8.63 8.06 19.69
CA ALA A 28 -9.70 7.41 18.95
C ALA A 28 -9.51 7.43 17.42
N VAL A 29 -9.72 6.33 16.70
CA VAL A 29 -10.86 5.43 16.85
C VAL A 29 -10.42 4.00 16.56
N ALA A 30 -10.24 3.19 17.60
CA ALA A 30 -10.37 1.75 17.47
C ALA A 30 -11.87 1.43 17.32
N THR A 31 -12.45 1.74 16.17
CA THR A 31 -13.67 1.09 15.75
C THR A 31 -13.25 -0.34 15.44
N ALA A 32 -13.40 -1.21 16.44
CA ALA A 32 -13.78 -2.57 16.14
C ALA A 32 -15.03 -2.43 15.27
N ALA A 33 -14.83 -2.49 13.95
CA ALA A 33 -15.93 -2.47 13.00
C ALA A 33 -16.73 -3.72 13.34
N THR A 34 -17.76 -3.62 14.18
CA THR A 34 -18.77 -4.66 14.41
C THR A 34 -19.73 -4.70 13.23
N GLY A 35 -19.19 -4.53 12.03
CA GLY A 35 -19.90 -4.51 10.77
C GLY A 35 -19.88 -5.90 10.13
N LYS A 36 -20.77 -6.11 9.16
CA LYS A 36 -20.93 -7.38 8.42
C LYS A 36 -19.61 -7.94 7.87
N ASP A 37 -18.61 -7.09 7.62
CA ASP A 37 -17.31 -7.45 7.05
C ASP A 37 -16.13 -7.25 8.03
N ALA A 38 -16.39 -7.25 9.35
CA ALA A 38 -15.36 -7.07 10.40
C ALA A 38 -14.13 -7.97 10.22
N ALA A 39 -14.39 -9.26 10.00
CA ALA A 39 -13.36 -10.29 9.83
C ALA A 39 -12.55 -10.06 8.55
N LEU A 40 -13.22 -9.67 7.46
CA LEU A 40 -12.58 -9.37 6.18
C LEU A 40 -11.65 -8.16 6.30
N LEU A 41 -12.08 -7.09 6.98
CA LEU A 41 -11.26 -5.91 7.25
C LEU A 41 -10.05 -6.22 8.14
N ALA A 42 -10.23 -7.08 9.15
CA ALA A 42 -9.13 -7.52 10.01
C ALA A 42 -8.09 -8.34 9.23
N LEU A 43 -8.53 -9.23 8.33
CA LEU A 43 -7.63 -9.97 7.44
C LEU A 43 -6.93 -9.04 6.44
N TYR A 44 -7.62 -8.05 5.90
CA TYR A 44 -7.01 -7.07 5.00
C TYR A 44 -5.87 -6.30 5.67
N ARG A 45 -6.03 -5.87 6.93
CA ARG A 45 -4.94 -5.24 7.68
C ARG A 45 -3.73 -6.16 7.83
N LYS A 46 -3.95 -7.47 8.04
CA LYS A 46 -2.87 -8.47 8.09
C LYS A 46 -2.20 -8.62 6.73
N PHE A 47 -2.99 -8.66 5.65
CA PHE A 47 -2.50 -8.70 4.28
C PHE A 47 -1.59 -7.51 3.97
N CYS A 48 -2.03 -6.28 4.26
CA CYS A 48 -1.22 -5.08 4.06
C CYS A 48 0.09 -5.13 4.84
N ARG A 49 0.07 -5.62 6.09
CA ARG A 49 1.28 -5.74 6.91
C ARG A 49 2.27 -6.75 6.32
N VAL A 50 1.79 -7.89 5.83
CA VAL A 50 2.65 -8.90 5.20
C VAL A 50 3.23 -8.35 3.90
N ASN A 51 2.43 -7.70 3.05
CA ASN A 51 2.92 -7.05 1.83
C ASN A 51 3.99 -6.00 2.11
N ALA A 52 3.78 -5.14 3.11
CA ALA A 52 4.79 -4.16 3.50
C ALA A 52 6.09 -4.82 3.98
N GLN A 53 6.02 -6.00 4.59
CA GLN A 53 7.22 -6.76 4.99
C GLN A 53 7.92 -7.40 3.80
N ILE A 54 7.19 -7.89 2.80
CA ILE A 54 7.75 -8.41 1.55
C ILE A 54 8.44 -7.28 0.79
N GLN A 55 7.75 -6.16 0.59
CA GLN A 55 8.32 -4.96 -0.05
C GLN A 55 9.59 -4.47 0.67
N ALA A 56 9.59 -4.44 2.01
CA ALA A 56 10.78 -4.05 2.77
C ALA A 56 11.96 -5.02 2.59
N ILE A 57 11.71 -6.30 2.25
CA ILE A 57 12.76 -7.26 1.91
C ILE A 57 13.25 -7.05 0.47
N ASP A 58 12.35 -6.70 -0.44
CA ASP A 58 12.69 -6.40 -1.85
C ASP A 58 13.49 -5.10 -1.98
N ASP A 59 13.18 -4.09 -1.17
CA ASP A 59 13.88 -2.80 -1.11
C ASP A 59 15.22 -2.87 -0.35
N ALA A 60 15.48 -3.97 0.38
CA ALA A 60 16.71 -4.13 1.14
C ALA A 60 17.93 -4.41 0.23
N PRO A 61 19.15 -4.04 0.64
CA PRO A 61 20.36 -4.36 -0.10
C PRO A 61 20.49 -5.86 -0.39
N GLU A 62 20.98 -6.19 -1.58
CA GLU A 62 21.27 -7.56 -1.97
C GLU A 62 22.44 -8.12 -1.16
N TYR A 63 22.33 -9.39 -0.79
CA TYR A 63 23.42 -10.15 -0.16
C TYR A 63 24.17 -10.95 -1.23
N GLU A 64 25.40 -11.33 -0.91
CA GLU A 64 26.16 -12.21 -1.78
C GLU A 64 25.45 -13.56 -1.96
N PHE A 65 25.42 -14.04 -3.20
CA PHE A 65 24.78 -15.30 -3.54
C PHE A 65 25.42 -16.48 -2.78
N GLY A 66 24.58 -17.32 -2.19
CA GLY A 66 24.96 -18.45 -1.36
C GLY A 66 25.30 -18.11 0.10
N SER A 67 25.34 -16.82 0.47
CA SER A 67 25.63 -16.37 1.84
C SER A 67 24.56 -16.82 2.84
N TYR A 68 24.89 -16.79 4.13
CA TYR A 68 23.95 -17.15 5.17
C TYR A 68 22.78 -16.14 5.21
N GLU A 69 23.08 -14.86 5.04
CA GLU A 69 22.15 -13.75 5.04
C GLU A 69 21.16 -13.84 3.87
N GLU A 70 21.63 -14.19 2.67
CA GLU A 70 20.77 -14.41 1.52
C GLU A 70 19.80 -15.57 1.78
N ARG A 71 20.28 -16.72 2.28
CA ARG A 71 19.42 -17.87 2.58
C ARG A 71 18.38 -17.54 3.65
N GLN A 72 18.75 -16.76 4.67
CA GLN A 72 17.80 -16.29 5.68
C GLN A 72 16.77 -15.32 5.08
N ARG A 73 17.19 -14.43 4.18
CA ARG A 73 16.30 -13.53 3.45
C ARG A 73 15.31 -14.34 2.62
N GLU A 74 15.78 -15.30 1.83
CA GLU A 74 14.94 -16.16 0.99
C GLU A 74 13.94 -16.98 1.83
N ALA A 75 14.41 -17.62 2.91
CA ALA A 75 13.54 -18.38 3.81
C ALA A 75 12.43 -17.50 4.41
N ARG A 76 12.78 -16.27 4.83
CA ARG A 76 11.82 -15.31 5.36
C ARG A 76 10.82 -14.85 4.31
N THR A 77 11.26 -14.56 3.09
CA THR A 77 10.36 -14.22 1.97
C THR A 77 9.39 -15.36 1.70
N ASN A 78 9.88 -16.60 1.63
CA ASN A 78 9.04 -17.78 1.41
C ASN A 78 7.96 -17.96 2.49
N ASP A 79 8.30 -17.73 3.76
CA ASP A 79 7.34 -17.80 4.86
C ASP A 79 6.29 -16.68 4.78
N LEU A 80 6.70 -15.46 4.41
CA LEU A 80 5.77 -14.34 4.20
C LEU A 80 4.83 -14.58 3.02
N CYS A 81 5.33 -15.08 1.89
CA CYS A 81 4.50 -15.45 0.74
C CYS A 81 3.49 -16.55 1.11
N ARG A 82 3.90 -17.56 1.89
CA ARG A 82 2.98 -18.58 2.41
C ARG A 82 1.91 -17.97 3.31
N GLN A 83 2.30 -17.04 4.18
CA GLN A 83 1.37 -16.35 5.07
C GLN A 83 0.38 -15.48 4.28
N GLU A 84 0.84 -14.76 3.26
CA GLU A 84 -0.01 -14.00 2.35
C GLU A 84 -1.04 -14.90 1.69
N GLY A 85 -0.62 -16.01 1.07
CA GLY A 85 -1.52 -16.96 0.42
C GLY A 85 -2.59 -17.52 1.38
N GLN A 86 -2.23 -17.80 2.62
CA GLN A 86 -3.19 -18.22 3.64
C GLN A 86 -4.20 -17.12 4.01
N ILE A 87 -3.76 -15.87 4.08
CA ILE A 87 -4.65 -14.73 4.36
C ILE A 87 -5.61 -14.55 3.19
N VAL A 88 -5.11 -14.53 1.96
CA VAL A 88 -5.92 -14.37 0.73
C VAL A 88 -6.96 -15.48 0.62
N ARG A 89 -6.58 -16.74 0.90
CA ARG A 89 -7.52 -17.87 0.94
C ARG A 89 -8.67 -17.62 1.92
N LYS A 90 -8.36 -17.21 3.16
CA LYS A 90 -9.38 -16.90 4.18
C LYS A 90 -10.25 -15.70 3.78
N MET A 91 -9.69 -14.71 3.11
CA MET A 91 -10.45 -13.56 2.59
C MET A 91 -11.39 -13.96 1.45
N ALA A 92 -11.01 -14.93 0.62
CA ALA A 92 -11.85 -15.45 -0.45
C ALA A 92 -13.11 -16.15 0.10
N GLU A 93 -12.96 -16.92 1.19
CA GLU A 93 -14.04 -17.66 1.87
C GLU A 93 -15.10 -16.74 2.50
N ILE A 94 -14.72 -15.51 2.91
CA ILE A 94 -15.65 -14.57 3.53
C ILE A 94 -16.38 -13.78 2.44
N PRO A 95 -17.72 -13.85 2.34
CA PRO A 95 -18.48 -13.02 1.40
C PRO A 95 -18.38 -11.55 1.78
N ALA A 96 -18.27 -10.67 0.79
CA ALA A 96 -18.32 -9.23 1.00
C ALA A 96 -19.78 -8.77 1.04
N CYS A 97 -20.28 -8.39 2.21
CA CYS A 97 -21.68 -8.02 2.42
C CYS A 97 -21.92 -6.50 2.43
N SER A 98 -20.87 -5.70 2.21
CA SER A 98 -20.93 -4.24 2.17
C SER A 98 -20.06 -3.67 1.04
N PRO A 99 -20.30 -2.42 0.62
CA PRO A 99 -19.41 -1.70 -0.31
C PRO A 99 -17.96 -1.64 0.19
N SER A 100 -17.74 -1.51 1.50
CA SER A 100 -16.39 -1.56 2.08
C SER A 100 -15.73 -2.93 1.95
N GLY A 101 -16.48 -4.03 2.06
CA GLY A 101 -15.94 -5.37 1.84
C GLY A 101 -15.56 -5.61 0.37
N LEU A 102 -16.37 -5.10 -0.57
CA LEU A 102 -16.06 -5.16 -2.00
C LEU A 102 -14.79 -4.36 -2.32
N LYS A 103 -14.66 -3.15 -1.77
CA LYS A 103 -13.44 -2.32 -1.87
C LYS A 103 -12.20 -3.07 -1.43
N VAL A 104 -12.27 -3.76 -0.28
CA VAL A 104 -11.16 -4.56 0.23
C VAL A 104 -10.77 -5.67 -0.73
N LYS A 105 -11.74 -6.44 -1.23
CA LYS A 105 -11.45 -7.51 -2.19
C LYS A 105 -10.84 -6.96 -3.48
N ALA A 106 -11.37 -5.84 -3.97
CA ALA A 106 -10.84 -5.17 -5.15
C ALA A 106 -9.39 -4.69 -4.95
N ALA A 107 -9.08 -4.08 -3.80
CA ALA A 107 -7.72 -3.64 -3.47
C ALA A 107 -6.72 -4.81 -3.38
N VAL A 108 -7.12 -5.95 -2.82
CA VAL A 108 -6.29 -7.16 -2.81
C VAL A 108 -6.02 -7.66 -4.23
N LEU A 109 -7.05 -7.70 -5.08
CA LEU A 109 -6.88 -8.11 -6.48
C LEU A 109 -5.98 -7.14 -7.26
N GLN A 110 -6.11 -5.83 -7.08
CA GLN A 110 -5.20 -4.86 -7.71
C GLN A 110 -3.74 -5.09 -7.33
N THR A 111 -3.49 -5.56 -6.11
CA THR A 111 -2.14 -5.81 -5.61
C THR A 111 -1.55 -7.08 -6.24
N LEU A 112 -2.33 -8.16 -6.28
CA LEU A 112 -1.83 -9.49 -6.65
C LEU A 112 -1.93 -9.80 -8.14
N LEU A 113 -2.97 -9.30 -8.80
CA LEU A 113 -3.31 -9.67 -10.18
C LEU A 113 -2.19 -9.35 -11.17
N PRO A 114 -1.49 -8.19 -11.11
CA PRO A 114 -0.39 -7.92 -12.04
C PRO A 114 0.72 -8.98 -11.96
N GLY A 115 1.09 -9.42 -10.76
CA GLY A 115 2.10 -10.47 -10.56
C GLY A 115 1.63 -11.83 -11.11
N ILE A 116 0.40 -12.22 -10.79
CA ILE A 116 -0.18 -13.49 -11.26
C ILE A 116 -0.22 -13.55 -12.79
N LEU A 117 -0.62 -12.45 -13.44
CA LEU A 117 -0.72 -12.40 -14.89
C LEU A 117 0.64 -12.43 -15.58
N ARG A 118 1.64 -11.75 -14.99
CA ARG A 118 3.04 -11.84 -15.44
C ARG A 118 3.54 -13.28 -15.40
N ASP A 119 3.28 -13.99 -14.31
CA ASP A 119 3.67 -15.40 -14.15
C ASP A 119 2.92 -16.34 -15.13
N CYS A 120 1.71 -15.96 -15.51
CA CYS A 120 0.89 -16.69 -16.48
C CYS A 120 1.18 -16.30 -17.95
N TYR A 121 2.17 -15.44 -18.21
CA TYR A 121 2.49 -14.90 -19.55
C TYR A 121 1.29 -14.23 -20.25
N ILE A 122 0.34 -13.70 -19.47
CA ILE A 122 -0.74 -12.88 -20.02
C ILE A 122 -0.15 -11.48 -20.23
N GLY A 123 -0.14 -11.02 -21.48
CA GLY A 123 0.42 -9.72 -21.83
C GLY A 123 -0.17 -8.62 -20.95
N GLU A 124 0.70 -7.82 -20.33
CA GLU A 124 0.32 -6.69 -19.48
C GLU A 124 -0.52 -5.65 -20.26
N ASP A 125 -0.39 -5.64 -21.60
CA ASP A 125 -1.14 -4.79 -22.55
C ASP A 125 -2.43 -5.43 -23.11
N SER A 126 -2.88 -6.55 -22.55
CA SER A 126 -4.15 -7.17 -22.98
C SER A 126 -5.34 -6.27 -22.64
N ALA A 127 -6.30 -6.16 -23.57
CA ALA A 127 -7.50 -5.35 -23.35
C ALA A 127 -8.31 -5.87 -22.14
N GLU A 128 -8.29 -7.17 -21.91
CA GLU A 128 -8.89 -7.84 -20.77
C GLU A 128 -8.24 -7.41 -19.44
N MET A 129 -6.90 -7.29 -19.40
CA MET A 129 -6.20 -6.81 -18.21
C MET A 129 -6.57 -5.36 -17.91
N HIS A 130 -6.56 -4.48 -18.92
CA HIS A 130 -6.98 -3.10 -18.74
C HIS A 130 -8.42 -2.98 -18.26
N LEU A 131 -9.34 -3.79 -18.80
CA LEU A 131 -10.74 -3.82 -18.37
C LEU A 131 -10.87 -4.24 -16.90
N VAL A 132 -10.19 -5.33 -16.50
CA VAL A 132 -10.24 -5.82 -15.12
C VAL A 132 -9.64 -4.79 -14.16
N MET A 133 -8.49 -4.20 -14.50
CA MET A 133 -7.86 -3.17 -13.65
C MET A 133 -8.71 -1.90 -13.56
N SER A 134 -9.36 -1.49 -14.66
CA SER A 134 -10.31 -0.37 -14.65
C SER A 134 -11.49 -0.64 -13.72
N LEU A 135 -12.11 -1.82 -13.82
CA LEU A 135 -13.23 -2.21 -12.96
C LEU A 135 -12.84 -2.26 -11.48
N LEU A 136 -11.64 -2.79 -11.18
CA LEU A 136 -11.11 -2.79 -9.82
C LEU A 136 -10.87 -1.35 -9.33
N GLY A 137 -10.38 -0.47 -10.21
CA GLY A 137 -10.25 0.97 -9.98
C GLY A 137 -11.58 1.59 -9.55
N ASP A 138 -12.63 1.39 -10.34
CA ASP A 138 -13.97 1.92 -10.04
C ASP A 138 -14.47 1.45 -8.66
N LEU A 139 -14.29 0.15 -8.37
CA LEU A 139 -14.71 -0.44 -7.10
C LEU A 139 -13.96 0.12 -5.90
N THR A 140 -12.67 0.45 -6.05
CA THR A 140 -11.84 1.03 -4.98
C THR A 140 -12.08 2.53 -4.77
N GLY A 141 -12.84 3.18 -5.66
CA GLY A 141 -13.15 4.62 -5.61
C GLY A 141 -12.46 5.44 -6.70
N GLY A 142 -11.88 4.78 -7.70
CA GLY A 142 -11.28 5.40 -8.87
C GLY A 142 -12.32 5.79 -9.91
N ALA A 143 -12.99 6.92 -9.68
CA ALA A 143 -13.45 7.89 -10.68
C ALA A 143 -14.11 9.05 -9.92
N GLN A 144 -13.30 10.03 -9.50
CA GLN A 144 -13.84 11.39 -9.35
C GLN A 144 -13.96 11.93 -10.76
N ILE A 145 -15.20 12.05 -11.24
CA ILE A 145 -15.55 12.90 -12.37
C ILE A 145 -15.58 14.35 -11.87
#